data_AF-A0A0B3AHJ0-F1
#
_entry.id   AF-A0A0B3AHJ0-F1
#
_cell.length_a   1.000
_cell.length_b   1.000
_cell.length_c   1.000
_cell.angle_alpha   90.00
_cell.angle_beta   90.00
_cell.angle_gamma   90.00
#
_symmetry.space_group_name_H-M   'P 1'
#
loop_
_entity.id
_entity.type
_entity.pdbx_description
1 polymer ?
#
loop_
_entity_poly.entity_id
_entity_poly.type
_entity_poly.pdbx_seq_one_letter_code
_entity_poly.pdbx_strand_id
1 'polypeptide(L)'
;MAETSEPLISRNKKLSEDFNTFKKLVPVLLEKGVDNVNLSMFNETTRKKVLDALGEEYLRKGELNNAIKVFILSSNKKRLSAIGQDYERLGQVGNAIDVYRLSDDTPSLQRLGDRCLEDGHILDAIKAFRILNAVDKLRSVGDDCLAKAKWDYAIEVFTAINDAAKLVEVGDRCLDDRQIVYAAKAYELASDKDKLSMLGDTCLRESLFVTALRCYTLAGNDMMVQFIKENFSNKLAGI
;
A
#
# COMPACT_ATOMS: atom_id res chain seq x y z
N MET A 1 -12.29 -38.78 -46.38
CA MET A 1 -11.71 -37.98 -45.28
C MET A 1 -12.59 -38.22 -44.07
N ALA A 2 -12.17 -39.12 -43.17
CA ALA A 2 -12.92 -39.47 -41.98
C ALA A 2 -12.48 -38.53 -40.84
N GLU A 3 -13.35 -37.63 -40.44
CA GLU A 3 -13.20 -36.88 -39.18
C GLU A 3 -13.42 -37.84 -38.02
N THR A 4 -12.33 -38.30 -37.42
CA THR A 4 -12.37 -39.04 -36.16
C THR A 4 -12.66 -38.05 -35.02
N SER A 5 -13.94 -37.85 -34.75
CA SER A 5 -14.43 -37.25 -33.50
C SER A 5 -14.12 -38.18 -32.34
N GLU A 6 -13.03 -37.94 -31.61
CA GLU A 6 -12.77 -38.60 -30.33
C GLU A 6 -13.96 -38.36 -29.37
N PRO A 7 -14.53 -39.40 -28.74
CA PRO A 7 -15.70 -39.24 -27.90
C PRO A 7 -15.35 -38.46 -26.63
N LEU A 8 -16.09 -37.39 -26.33
CA LEU A 8 -15.92 -36.50 -25.16
C LEU A 8 -15.76 -37.23 -23.81
N ILE A 9 -16.23 -38.46 -23.72
CA ILE A 9 -16.15 -39.35 -22.55
C ILE A 9 -14.70 -39.86 -22.32
N SER A 10 -13.94 -40.18 -23.37
CA SER A 10 -12.55 -40.67 -23.24
C SER A 10 -11.59 -39.56 -22.80
N ARG A 11 -11.80 -38.33 -23.29
CA ARG A 11 -11.06 -37.13 -22.87
C ARG A 11 -11.25 -36.81 -21.38
N ASN A 12 -12.49 -36.88 -20.89
CA ASN A 12 -12.79 -36.62 -19.47
C ASN A 12 -12.21 -37.68 -18.53
N LYS A 13 -12.17 -38.95 -18.96
CA LYS A 13 -11.53 -40.03 -18.18
C LYS A 13 -10.03 -39.84 -18.06
N LYS A 14 -9.35 -39.51 -19.18
CA LYS A 14 -7.90 -39.27 -19.22
C LYS A 14 -7.48 -38.05 -18.37
N LEU A 15 -8.25 -36.97 -18.43
CA LEU A 15 -8.09 -35.79 -17.57
C LEU A 15 -8.24 -36.10 -16.06
N SER A 16 -9.11 -37.05 -15.70
CA SER A 16 -9.31 -37.46 -14.29
C SER A 16 -8.18 -38.36 -13.76
N GLU A 17 -7.61 -39.22 -14.62
CA GLU A 17 -6.46 -40.07 -14.29
C GLU A 17 -5.17 -39.25 -14.16
N ASP A 18 -4.98 -38.26 -15.05
CA ASP A 18 -3.89 -37.30 -14.96
C ASP A 18 -3.96 -36.50 -13.65
N PHE A 19 -5.17 -36.06 -13.25
CA PHE A 19 -5.37 -35.31 -12.00
C PHE A 19 -5.06 -36.12 -10.74
N ASN A 20 -5.43 -37.40 -10.69
CA ASN A 20 -5.05 -38.30 -9.59
C ASN A 20 -3.54 -38.57 -9.55
N THR A 21 -2.88 -38.55 -10.70
CA THR A 21 -1.41 -38.64 -10.78
C THR A 21 -0.74 -37.38 -10.24
N PHE A 22 -1.29 -36.19 -10.52
CA PHE A 22 -0.75 -34.93 -10.01
C PHE A 22 -0.89 -34.78 -8.49
N LYS A 23 -1.96 -35.29 -7.87
CA LYS A 23 -2.08 -35.32 -6.41
C LYS A 23 -0.95 -36.07 -5.72
N LYS A 24 -0.40 -37.11 -6.37
CA LYS A 24 0.75 -37.87 -5.85
C LYS A 24 2.07 -37.10 -5.95
N LEU A 25 2.15 -36.08 -6.80
CA LEU A 25 3.34 -35.21 -6.90
C LEU A 25 3.35 -34.14 -5.82
N VAL A 26 2.19 -33.74 -5.29
CA VAL A 26 2.09 -32.64 -4.33
C VAL A 26 2.99 -32.82 -3.09
N PRO A 27 3.09 -34.01 -2.45
CA PRO A 27 4.02 -34.20 -1.33
C PRO A 27 5.49 -33.91 -1.69
N VAL A 28 5.94 -34.38 -2.87
CA VAL A 28 7.30 -34.16 -3.36
C VAL A 28 7.54 -32.68 -3.66
N LEU A 29 6.53 -32.00 -4.20
CA LEU A 29 6.59 -30.57 -4.49
C LEU A 29 6.61 -29.72 -3.20
N LEU A 30 5.89 -30.14 -2.16
CA LEU A 30 5.91 -29.48 -0.85
C LEU A 30 7.30 -29.58 -0.20
N GLU A 31 7.95 -30.75 -0.25
CA GLU A 31 9.30 -30.94 0.29
C GLU A 31 10.34 -30.08 -0.44
N LYS A 32 10.20 -29.93 -1.76
CA LYS A 32 11.13 -29.11 -2.55
C LYS A 32 10.95 -27.61 -2.31
N GLY A 33 9.73 -27.19 -1.95
CA GLY A 33 9.34 -25.80 -1.75
C GLY A 33 9.06 -25.07 -3.06
N VAL A 34 8.07 -24.15 -3.05
CA VAL A 34 7.59 -23.43 -4.24
C VAL A 34 8.71 -22.75 -5.05
N ASP A 35 9.72 -22.20 -4.37
CA ASP A 35 10.80 -21.45 -5.00
C ASP A 35 11.75 -22.35 -5.85
N ASN A 36 11.72 -23.68 -5.65
CA ASN A 36 12.59 -24.65 -6.35
C ASN A 36 11.83 -25.55 -7.35
N VAL A 37 10.54 -25.31 -7.57
CA VAL A 37 9.74 -26.12 -8.48
C VAL A 37 9.88 -25.62 -9.91
N ASN A 38 10.36 -26.50 -10.80
CA ASN A 38 10.35 -26.24 -12.23
C ASN A 38 9.20 -27.03 -12.89
N LEU A 39 8.19 -26.33 -13.42
CA LEU A 39 7.04 -26.90 -14.12
C LEU A 39 7.02 -26.55 -15.62
N SER A 40 8.15 -26.12 -16.20
CA SER A 40 8.22 -25.71 -17.62
C SER A 40 7.88 -26.85 -18.58
N MET A 41 8.08 -28.11 -18.15
CA MET A 41 7.74 -29.30 -18.91
C MET A 41 6.22 -29.55 -19.05
N PHE A 42 5.39 -28.86 -18.25
CA PHE A 42 3.94 -28.98 -18.33
C PHE A 42 3.33 -27.88 -19.19
N ASN A 43 2.29 -28.24 -19.95
CA ASN A 43 1.42 -27.25 -20.57
C ASN A 43 0.75 -26.35 -19.52
N GLU A 44 0.28 -25.19 -19.93
CA GLU A 44 -0.25 -24.16 -19.02
C GLU A 44 -1.43 -24.66 -18.16
N THR A 45 -2.36 -25.40 -18.77
CA THR A 45 -3.53 -25.96 -18.08
C THR A 45 -3.16 -26.94 -16.99
N THR A 46 -2.22 -27.86 -17.27
CA THR A 46 -1.73 -28.85 -16.31
C THR A 46 -0.91 -28.18 -15.22
N ARG A 47 -0.04 -27.24 -15.59
CA ARG A 47 0.76 -26.45 -14.64
C ARG A 47 -0.14 -25.73 -13.64
N LYS A 48 -1.19 -25.08 -14.12
CA LYS A 48 -2.17 -24.39 -13.27
C LYS A 48 -2.85 -25.35 -12.28
N LYS A 49 -3.29 -26.53 -12.74
CA LYS A 49 -3.91 -27.54 -11.86
C LYS A 49 -2.96 -28.08 -10.79
N VAL A 50 -1.70 -28.33 -11.15
CA VAL A 50 -0.66 -28.79 -10.20
C VAL A 50 -0.38 -27.73 -9.15
N LEU A 51 -0.21 -26.47 -9.57
CA LEU A 51 -0.01 -25.34 -8.67
C LEU A 51 -1.25 -25.13 -7.79
N ASP A 52 -2.46 -25.16 -8.34
CA ASP A 52 -3.68 -25.03 -7.55
C ASP A 52 -3.75 -26.11 -6.46
N ALA A 53 -3.47 -27.38 -6.81
CA ALA A 53 -3.44 -28.47 -5.83
C ALA A 53 -2.35 -28.27 -4.76
N LEU A 54 -1.16 -27.80 -5.15
CA LEU A 54 -0.08 -27.47 -4.21
C LEU A 54 -0.48 -26.33 -3.26
N GLY A 55 -1.14 -25.29 -3.78
CA GLY A 55 -1.64 -24.16 -3.01
C GLY A 55 -2.70 -24.57 -1.99
N GLU A 56 -3.62 -25.46 -2.36
CA GLU A 56 -4.61 -26.02 -1.42
C GLU A 56 -3.95 -26.80 -0.28
N GLU A 57 -2.90 -27.58 -0.56
CA GLU A 57 -2.19 -28.29 0.52
C GLU A 57 -1.43 -27.33 1.44
N TYR A 58 -0.83 -26.26 0.91
CA TYR A 58 -0.24 -25.21 1.76
C TYR A 58 -1.29 -24.54 2.65
N LEU A 59 -2.50 -24.29 2.14
CA LEU A 59 -3.61 -23.77 2.96
C LEU A 59 -4.01 -24.74 4.07
N ARG A 60 -4.12 -26.05 3.78
CA ARG A 60 -4.46 -27.06 4.80
C ARG A 60 -3.41 -27.16 5.90
N LYS A 61 -2.14 -26.89 5.58
CA LYS A 61 -1.04 -26.84 6.54
C LYS A 61 -0.94 -25.51 7.30
N GLY A 62 -1.76 -24.51 6.95
CA GLY A 62 -1.71 -23.16 7.55
C GLY A 62 -0.57 -22.29 7.01
N GLU A 63 0.12 -22.70 5.96
CA GLU A 63 1.24 -21.97 5.36
C GLU A 63 0.75 -20.93 4.34
N LEU A 64 0.06 -19.89 4.83
CA LEU A 64 -0.60 -18.89 3.99
C LEU A 64 0.35 -18.18 3.00
N ASN A 65 1.57 -17.83 3.42
CA ASN A 65 2.53 -17.14 2.56
C ASN A 65 2.94 -18.00 1.34
N ASN A 66 3.15 -19.30 1.55
CA ASN A 66 3.49 -20.22 0.47
C ASN A 66 2.27 -20.46 -0.45
N ALA A 67 1.07 -20.57 0.13
CA ALA A 67 -0.16 -20.66 -0.64
C ALA A 67 -0.35 -19.44 -1.57
N ILE A 68 -0.15 -18.21 -1.06
CA ILE A 68 -0.25 -16.97 -1.86
C ILE A 68 0.73 -16.99 -3.02
N LYS A 69 2.01 -17.32 -2.77
CA LYS A 69 3.02 -17.44 -3.84
C LYS A 69 2.56 -18.40 -4.94
N VAL A 70 2.07 -19.59 -4.55
CA VAL A 70 1.61 -20.59 -5.51
C VAL A 70 0.39 -20.11 -6.30
N PHE A 71 -0.57 -19.44 -5.65
CA PHE A 71 -1.77 -18.95 -6.34
C PHE A 71 -1.50 -17.71 -7.22
N ILE A 72 -0.48 -16.92 -6.92
CA ILE A 72 0.03 -15.89 -7.85
C ILE A 72 0.57 -16.59 -9.11
N LEU A 73 1.41 -17.62 -8.94
CA LEU A 73 1.98 -18.37 -10.07
C LEU A 73 0.92 -19.09 -10.90
N SER A 74 -0.16 -19.57 -10.27
CA SER A 74 -1.29 -20.20 -10.98
C SER A 74 -2.31 -19.19 -11.52
N SER A 75 -2.13 -17.89 -11.23
CA SER A 75 -3.09 -16.82 -11.53
C SER A 75 -4.51 -17.16 -11.04
N ASN A 76 -4.61 -17.76 -9.85
CA ASN A 76 -5.88 -18.16 -9.25
C ASN A 76 -6.43 -17.06 -8.34
N LYS A 77 -6.97 -16.02 -8.99
CA LYS A 77 -7.55 -14.84 -8.33
C LYS A 77 -8.64 -15.20 -7.31
N LYS A 78 -9.47 -16.20 -7.60
CA LYS A 78 -10.55 -16.64 -6.70
C LYS A 78 -10.02 -17.15 -5.36
N ARG A 79 -8.94 -17.95 -5.39
CA ARG A 79 -8.31 -18.45 -4.15
C ARG A 79 -7.57 -17.38 -3.40
N LEU A 80 -6.87 -16.48 -4.09
CA LEU A 80 -6.29 -15.29 -3.46
C LEU A 80 -7.37 -14.45 -2.77
N SER A 81 -8.52 -14.20 -3.41
CA SER A 81 -9.64 -13.46 -2.79
C SER A 81 -10.14 -14.14 -1.51
N ALA A 82 -10.25 -15.48 -1.52
CA ALA A 82 -10.64 -16.24 -0.33
C ALA A 82 -9.62 -16.11 0.81
N ILE A 83 -8.32 -16.14 0.51
CA ILE A 83 -7.26 -15.89 1.50
C ILE A 83 -7.36 -14.46 2.06
N GLY A 84 -7.67 -13.47 1.21
CA GLY A 84 -7.92 -12.10 1.65
C GLY A 84 -9.06 -12.02 2.67
N GLN A 85 -10.14 -12.76 2.43
CA GLN A 85 -11.27 -12.86 3.37
C GLN A 85 -10.86 -13.55 4.68
N ASP A 86 -10.01 -14.56 4.62
CA ASP A 86 -9.51 -15.24 5.83
C ASP A 86 -8.62 -14.30 6.66
N TYR A 87 -7.75 -13.50 6.02
CA TYR A 87 -7.01 -12.44 6.72
C TYR A 87 -7.92 -11.38 7.34
N GLU A 88 -8.99 -10.98 6.64
CA GLU A 88 -10.00 -10.05 7.15
C GLU A 88 -10.66 -10.61 8.43
N ARG A 89 -11.03 -11.90 8.45
CA ARG A 89 -11.60 -12.56 9.64
C ARG A 89 -10.62 -12.65 10.81
N LEU A 90 -9.33 -12.78 10.52
CA LEU A 90 -8.27 -12.82 11.52
C LEU A 90 -7.85 -11.42 12.01
N GLY A 91 -8.47 -10.35 11.50
CA GLY A 91 -8.14 -8.96 11.84
C GLY A 91 -6.81 -8.48 11.23
N GLN A 92 -6.23 -9.25 10.29
CA GLN A 92 -4.98 -8.88 9.61
C GLN A 92 -5.27 -8.04 8.36
N VAL A 93 -5.81 -6.84 8.58
CA VAL A 93 -6.29 -5.94 7.53
C VAL A 93 -5.21 -5.62 6.49
N GLY A 94 -4.00 -5.27 6.92
CA GLY A 94 -2.89 -4.94 6.02
C GLY A 94 -2.55 -6.07 5.04
N ASN A 95 -2.58 -7.32 5.51
CA ASN A 95 -2.36 -8.51 4.69
C ASN A 95 -3.53 -8.76 3.74
N ALA A 96 -4.77 -8.57 4.21
CA ALA A 96 -5.97 -8.68 3.38
C ALA A 96 -5.93 -7.69 2.21
N ILE A 97 -5.53 -6.44 2.45
CA ILE A 97 -5.36 -5.41 1.40
C ILE A 97 -4.35 -5.87 0.33
N ASP A 98 -3.20 -6.37 0.76
CA ASP A 98 -2.16 -6.80 -0.18
C ASP A 98 -2.61 -8.00 -1.03
N VAL A 99 -3.35 -8.93 -0.44
CA VAL A 99 -3.90 -10.09 -1.15
C VAL A 99 -5.06 -9.70 -2.08
N TYR A 100 -5.94 -8.78 -1.68
CA TYR A 100 -6.98 -8.26 -2.55
C TYR A 100 -6.40 -7.51 -3.76
N ARG A 101 -5.31 -6.76 -3.56
CA ARG A 101 -4.54 -6.17 -4.67
C ARG A 101 -4.00 -7.25 -5.61
N LEU A 102 -3.39 -8.31 -5.08
CA LEU A 102 -2.83 -9.40 -5.89
C LEU A 102 -3.88 -10.21 -6.65
N SER A 103 -5.13 -10.22 -6.16
CA SER A 103 -6.25 -10.89 -6.81
C SER A 103 -7.06 -10.00 -7.75
N ASP A 104 -6.74 -8.71 -7.84
CA ASP A 104 -7.57 -7.68 -8.49
C ASP A 104 -9.03 -7.69 -7.99
N ASP A 105 -9.27 -8.05 -6.73
CA ASP A 105 -10.60 -8.03 -6.11
C ASP A 105 -10.94 -6.62 -5.62
N THR A 106 -11.24 -5.73 -6.57
CA THR A 106 -11.55 -4.34 -6.28
C THR A 106 -12.80 -4.15 -5.41
N PRO A 107 -13.90 -4.93 -5.55
CA PRO A 107 -15.06 -4.80 -4.67
C PRO A 107 -14.74 -5.13 -3.20
N SER A 108 -14.02 -6.22 -2.94
CA SER A 108 -13.64 -6.58 -1.57
C SER A 108 -12.68 -5.57 -0.97
N LEU A 109 -11.72 -5.07 -1.75
CA LEU A 109 -10.79 -4.04 -1.31
C LEU A 109 -11.50 -2.73 -0.98
N GLN A 110 -12.49 -2.33 -1.78
CA GLN A 110 -13.28 -1.12 -1.53
C GLN A 110 -14.08 -1.25 -0.23
N ARG A 111 -14.77 -2.38 -0.04
CA ARG A 111 -15.53 -2.68 1.17
C ARG A 111 -14.63 -2.70 2.41
N LEU A 112 -13.43 -3.28 2.29
CA LEU A 112 -12.46 -3.31 3.38
C LEU A 112 -11.99 -1.88 3.72
N GLY A 113 -11.65 -1.08 2.72
CA GLY A 113 -11.27 0.33 2.92
C GLY A 113 -12.35 1.16 3.60
N ASP A 114 -13.62 0.99 3.19
CA ASP A 114 -14.75 1.68 3.80
C ASP A 114 -14.93 1.27 5.27
N ARG A 115 -14.85 -0.04 5.58
CA ARG A 115 -14.91 -0.52 6.97
C ARG A 115 -13.74 -0.01 7.80
N CYS A 116 -12.53 0.04 7.24
CA CYS A 116 -11.38 0.59 7.94
C CYS A 116 -11.56 2.05 8.35
N LEU A 117 -12.28 2.86 7.56
CA LEU A 117 -12.65 4.22 7.97
C LEU A 117 -13.62 4.23 9.15
N GLU A 118 -14.65 3.38 9.11
CA GLU A 118 -15.65 3.26 10.16
C GLU A 118 -15.03 2.81 11.50
N ASP A 119 -14.11 1.84 11.43
CA ASP A 119 -13.40 1.29 12.59
C ASP A 119 -12.25 2.21 13.08
N GLY A 120 -11.93 3.28 12.34
CA GLY A 120 -10.87 4.23 12.70
C GLY A 120 -9.45 3.79 12.31
N HIS A 121 -9.31 2.71 11.53
CA HIS A 121 -8.06 2.24 10.92
C HIS A 121 -7.69 3.07 9.67
N ILE A 122 -7.39 4.36 9.88
CA ILE A 122 -7.20 5.34 8.80
C ILE A 122 -6.06 4.96 7.84
N LEU A 123 -4.92 4.49 8.34
CA LEU A 123 -3.77 4.11 7.49
C LEU A 123 -4.11 2.97 6.52
N ASP A 124 -4.84 1.96 7.00
CA ASP A 124 -5.25 0.83 6.17
C ASP A 124 -6.28 1.28 5.11
N ALA A 125 -7.20 2.17 5.48
CA ALA A 125 -8.13 2.77 4.53
C ALA A 125 -7.41 3.57 3.44
N ILE A 126 -6.43 4.42 3.80
CA ILE A 126 -5.60 5.16 2.85
C ILE A 126 -4.88 4.21 1.91
N LYS A 127 -4.26 3.15 2.44
CA LYS A 127 -3.57 2.12 1.64
C LYS A 127 -4.53 1.47 0.64
N ALA A 128 -5.73 1.10 1.06
CA ALA A 128 -6.75 0.49 0.21
C ALA A 128 -7.22 1.45 -0.91
N PHE A 129 -7.59 2.68 -0.57
CA PHE A 129 -8.08 3.65 -1.57
C PHE A 129 -6.99 4.13 -2.52
N ARG A 130 -5.72 4.18 -2.08
CA ARG A 130 -4.58 4.45 -2.96
C ARG A 130 -4.40 3.35 -4.01
N ILE A 131 -4.56 2.08 -3.62
CA ILE A 131 -4.52 0.96 -4.58
C ILE A 131 -5.68 1.05 -5.58
N LEU A 132 -6.86 1.47 -5.12
CA LEU A 132 -8.05 1.65 -5.97
C LEU A 132 -8.02 2.92 -6.83
N ASN A 133 -7.03 3.81 -6.64
CA ASN A 133 -7.01 5.17 -7.20
C ASN A 133 -8.33 5.95 -6.96
N ALA A 134 -8.96 5.74 -5.80
CA ALA A 134 -10.21 6.39 -5.44
C ALA A 134 -9.94 7.81 -4.89
N VAL A 135 -9.60 8.75 -5.79
CA VAL A 135 -9.19 10.11 -5.44
C VAL A 135 -10.24 10.85 -4.62
N ASP A 136 -11.53 10.72 -4.96
CA ASP A 136 -12.62 11.38 -4.23
C ASP A 136 -12.74 10.87 -2.78
N LYS A 137 -12.58 9.56 -2.59
CA LYS A 137 -12.59 8.95 -1.25
C LYS A 137 -11.38 9.38 -0.45
N LEU A 138 -10.18 9.36 -1.05
CA LEU A 138 -8.98 9.86 -0.41
C LEU A 138 -9.16 11.32 0.02
N ARG A 139 -9.65 12.20 -0.86
CA ARG A 139 -9.92 13.60 -0.52
C ARG A 139 -10.86 13.71 0.69
N SER A 140 -11.97 12.98 0.70
CA SER A 140 -12.90 12.96 1.84
C SER A 140 -12.25 12.51 3.14
N VAL A 141 -11.36 11.51 3.10
CA VAL A 141 -10.60 11.04 4.26
C VAL A 141 -9.62 12.10 4.74
N GLY A 142 -8.96 12.79 3.81
CA GLY A 142 -8.05 13.89 4.10
C GLY A 142 -8.77 15.05 4.78
N ASP A 143 -9.95 15.42 4.27
CA ASP A 143 -10.79 16.48 4.84
C ASP A 143 -11.29 16.11 6.26
N ASP A 144 -11.70 14.86 6.50
CA ASP A 144 -12.08 14.37 7.84
C ASP A 144 -10.88 14.37 8.80
N CYS A 145 -9.70 13.96 8.34
CA CYS A 145 -8.47 14.01 9.13
C CYS A 145 -8.09 15.46 9.49
N LEU A 146 -8.23 16.38 8.53
CA LEU A 146 -7.99 17.80 8.72
C LEU A 146 -8.95 18.40 9.74
N ALA A 147 -10.24 18.07 9.67
CA ALA A 147 -11.25 18.53 10.62
C ALA A 147 -11.00 18.01 12.05
N LYS A 148 -10.41 16.82 12.18
CA LYS A 148 -10.07 16.18 13.47
C LYS A 148 -8.65 16.50 13.96
N ALA A 149 -7.95 17.45 13.33
CA ALA A 149 -6.56 17.81 13.66
C ALA A 149 -5.57 16.62 13.61
N LYS A 150 -5.85 15.61 12.79
CA LYS A 150 -4.96 14.46 12.56
C LYS A 150 -3.99 14.76 11.41
N TRP A 151 -3.03 15.66 11.69
CA TRP A 151 -2.13 16.25 10.69
C TRP A 151 -1.34 15.24 9.88
N ASP A 152 -0.75 14.23 10.52
CA ASP A 152 0.06 13.20 9.83
C ASP A 152 -0.73 12.50 8.73
N TYR A 153 -1.96 12.06 9.04
CA TYR A 153 -2.81 11.37 8.07
C TYR A 153 -3.32 12.31 6.98
N ALA A 154 -3.68 13.55 7.33
CA ALA A 154 -4.11 14.54 6.33
C ALA A 154 -2.98 14.82 5.32
N ILE A 155 -1.76 15.03 5.80
CA ILE A 155 -0.57 15.23 4.94
C ILE A 155 -0.33 14.00 4.06
N GLU A 156 -0.38 12.79 4.62
CA GLU A 156 -0.17 11.56 3.86
C GLU A 156 -1.20 11.41 2.73
N VAL A 157 -2.47 11.68 3.02
CA VAL A 157 -3.56 11.63 2.04
C VAL A 157 -3.36 12.65 0.93
N PHE A 158 -3.18 13.93 1.27
CA PHE A 158 -3.10 14.99 0.27
C PHE A 158 -1.81 14.89 -0.56
N THR A 159 -0.74 14.34 0.00
CA THR A 159 0.47 13.97 -0.75
C THR A 159 0.18 12.83 -1.72
N ALA A 160 -0.55 11.79 -1.29
CA ALA A 160 -0.87 10.66 -2.15
C ALA A 160 -1.73 11.05 -3.37
N ILE A 161 -2.55 12.10 -3.27
CA ILE A 161 -3.35 12.63 -4.38
C ILE A 161 -2.71 13.84 -5.08
N ASN A 162 -1.51 14.28 -4.68
CA ASN A 162 -0.80 15.47 -5.17
C ASN A 162 -1.66 16.76 -5.12
N ASP A 163 -2.47 16.94 -4.07
CA ASP A 163 -3.32 18.12 -3.91
C ASP A 163 -2.56 19.22 -3.14
N ALA A 164 -1.78 20.01 -3.89
CA ALA A 164 -0.95 21.07 -3.33
C ALA A 164 -1.76 22.15 -2.61
N ALA A 165 -2.94 22.50 -3.13
CA ALA A 165 -3.82 23.49 -2.51
C ALA A 165 -4.28 23.03 -1.12
N LYS A 166 -4.67 21.75 -0.99
CA LYS A 166 -5.04 21.17 0.30
C LYS A 166 -3.86 21.05 1.24
N LEU A 167 -2.66 20.71 0.75
CA LEU A 167 -1.45 20.71 1.59
C LEU A 167 -1.13 22.10 2.16
N VAL A 168 -1.32 23.17 1.39
CA VAL A 168 -1.20 24.54 1.90
C VAL A 168 -2.26 24.83 2.96
N GLU A 169 -3.53 24.40 2.75
CA GLU A 169 -4.59 24.53 3.78
C GLU A 169 -4.21 23.80 5.08
N VAL A 170 -3.66 22.58 4.98
CA VAL A 170 -3.16 21.83 6.14
C VAL A 170 -2.07 22.61 6.85
N GLY A 171 -1.12 23.16 6.09
CA GLY A 171 -0.04 23.97 6.62
C GLY A 171 -0.55 25.21 7.37
N ASP A 172 -1.50 25.94 6.79
CA ASP A 172 -2.09 27.14 7.39
C ASP A 172 -2.78 26.81 8.72
N ARG A 173 -3.60 25.74 8.76
CA ARG A 173 -4.24 25.30 10.01
C ARG A 173 -3.25 24.80 11.06
N CYS A 174 -2.17 24.13 10.64
CA CYS A 174 -1.11 23.71 11.56
C CYS A 174 -0.45 24.93 12.22
N LEU A 175 -0.30 26.05 11.50
CA LEU A 175 0.25 27.28 12.08
C LEU A 175 -0.67 27.90 13.12
N ASP A 176 -1.97 27.93 12.86
CA ASP A 176 -2.96 28.41 13.83
C ASP A 176 -2.90 27.62 15.14
N ASP A 177 -2.66 26.31 15.04
CA ASP A 177 -2.50 25.39 16.18
C ASP A 177 -1.05 25.33 16.74
N ARG A 178 -0.16 26.20 16.25
CA ARG A 178 1.27 26.28 16.62
C ARG A 178 2.07 25.00 16.36
N GLN A 179 1.59 24.16 15.46
CA GLN A 179 2.22 22.92 15.00
C GLN A 179 3.22 23.17 13.86
N ILE A 180 4.30 23.89 14.18
CA ILE A 180 5.28 24.40 13.21
C ILE A 180 5.92 23.27 12.37
N VAL A 181 6.20 22.11 12.99
CA VAL A 181 6.84 20.97 12.30
C VAL A 181 5.93 20.40 11.21
N TYR A 182 4.64 20.28 11.50
CA TYR A 182 3.65 19.78 10.55
C TYR A 182 3.38 20.81 9.44
N ALA A 183 3.32 22.09 9.79
CA ALA A 183 3.20 23.16 8.81
C ALA A 183 4.37 23.17 7.81
N ALA A 184 5.60 23.10 8.30
CA ALA A 184 6.79 23.04 7.46
C ALA A 184 6.76 21.83 6.50
N LYS A 185 6.40 20.65 7.02
CA LYS A 185 6.27 19.42 6.23
C LYS A 185 5.19 19.57 5.14
N ALA A 186 4.05 20.17 5.47
CA ALA A 186 2.95 20.37 4.53
C ALA A 186 3.35 21.32 3.39
N TYR A 187 3.97 22.46 3.70
CA TYR A 187 4.44 23.41 2.68
C TYR A 187 5.59 22.87 1.83
N GLU A 188 6.50 22.10 2.43
CA GLU A 188 7.57 21.39 1.72
C GLU A 188 6.97 20.44 0.67
N LEU A 189 5.98 19.63 1.05
CA LEU A 189 5.30 18.71 0.15
C LEU A 189 4.43 19.43 -0.89
N ALA A 190 3.90 20.62 -0.57
CA ALA A 190 3.22 21.49 -1.53
C ALA A 190 4.19 22.23 -2.47
N SER A 191 5.50 22.18 -2.22
CA SER A 191 6.52 22.97 -2.91
C SER A 191 6.28 24.50 -2.86
N ASP A 192 5.63 24.99 -1.80
CA ASP A 192 5.32 26.40 -1.62
C ASP A 192 6.46 27.13 -0.88
N LYS A 193 7.35 27.73 -1.67
CA LYS A 193 8.54 28.44 -1.17
C LYS A 193 8.21 29.74 -0.43
N ASP A 194 7.12 30.39 -0.81
CA ASP A 194 6.70 31.67 -0.21
C ASP A 194 6.18 31.41 1.20
N LYS A 195 5.30 30.41 1.37
CA LYS A 195 4.81 29.97 2.68
C LYS A 195 5.92 29.45 3.58
N LEU A 196 6.89 28.69 3.03
CA LEU A 196 8.07 28.27 3.79
C LEU A 196 8.93 29.44 4.27
N SER A 197 9.11 30.47 3.45
CA SER A 197 9.83 31.69 3.85
C SER A 197 9.09 32.45 4.96
N MET A 198 7.77 32.63 4.82
CA MET A 198 6.93 33.24 5.86
C MET A 198 6.94 32.46 7.18
N LEU A 199 6.97 31.13 7.09
CA LEU A 199 7.13 30.27 8.26
C LEU A 199 8.52 30.47 8.91
N GLY A 200 9.55 30.60 8.10
CA GLY A 200 10.90 30.98 8.53
C GLY A 200 10.92 32.31 9.28
N ASP A 201 10.24 33.34 8.77
CA ASP A 201 10.12 34.66 9.41
C ASP A 201 9.45 34.57 10.78
N THR A 202 8.39 33.77 10.87
CA THR A 202 7.66 33.53 12.12
C THR A 202 8.53 32.79 13.14
N CYS A 203 9.21 31.73 12.71
CA CYS A 203 10.17 31.01 13.56
C CYS A 203 11.32 31.91 14.03
N LEU A 204 11.81 32.81 13.18
CA LEU A 204 12.89 33.74 13.54
C LEU A 204 12.44 34.74 14.61
N ARG A 205 11.23 35.29 14.50
CA ARG A 205 10.63 36.16 15.52
C ARG A 205 10.44 35.45 16.86
N GLU A 206 10.12 34.17 16.84
CA GLU A 206 9.97 33.32 18.02
C GLU A 206 11.29 32.75 18.56
N SER A 207 12.44 33.16 17.99
CA SER A 207 13.77 32.65 18.35
C SER A 207 13.98 31.14 18.12
N LEU A 208 13.19 30.53 17.24
CA LEU A 208 13.32 29.13 16.80
C LEU A 208 14.30 29.01 15.63
N PHE A 209 15.58 29.33 15.88
CA PHE A 209 16.60 29.48 14.84
C PHE A 209 16.85 28.22 13.99
N VAL A 210 16.81 27.03 14.60
CA VAL A 210 17.02 25.76 13.88
C VAL A 210 15.89 25.49 12.90
N THR A 211 14.64 25.69 13.34
CA THR A 211 13.46 25.51 12.49
C THR A 211 13.39 26.58 11.41
N ALA A 212 13.72 27.84 11.73
CA ALA A 212 13.81 28.93 10.76
C ALA A 212 14.84 28.62 9.67
N LEU A 213 16.04 28.19 10.06
CA LEU A 213 17.11 27.80 9.13
C LEU A 213 16.66 26.68 8.19
N ARG A 214 16.00 25.65 8.72
CA ARG A 214 15.44 24.55 7.91
C ARG A 214 14.40 25.08 6.93
N CYS A 215 13.46 25.92 7.37
CA CYS A 215 12.41 26.47 6.50
C CYS A 215 13.00 27.30 5.35
N TYR A 216 13.97 28.18 5.62
CA TYR A 216 14.63 28.96 4.56
C TYR A 216 15.46 28.10 3.62
N THR A 217 16.09 27.03 4.12
CA THR A 217 16.83 26.08 3.29
C THR A 217 15.88 25.37 2.33
N LEU A 218 14.73 24.90 2.84
CA LEU A 218 13.69 24.27 2.01
C LEU A 218 13.05 25.24 1.01
N ALA A 219 12.90 26.51 1.38
CA ALA A 219 12.44 27.56 0.47
C ALA A 219 13.47 27.94 -0.61
N GLY A 220 14.75 27.59 -0.43
CA GLY A 220 15.85 28.05 -1.28
C GLY A 220 16.20 29.53 -1.09
N ASN A 221 15.98 30.08 0.11
CA ASN A 221 16.32 31.46 0.45
C ASN A 221 17.74 31.55 1.05
N ASP A 222 18.75 31.49 0.17
CA ASP A 222 20.16 31.46 0.56
C ASP A 222 20.59 32.68 1.39
N MET A 223 20.00 33.84 1.12
CA MET A 223 20.29 35.09 1.85
C MET A 223 19.94 34.93 3.34
N MET A 224 18.73 34.45 3.65
CA MET A 224 18.30 34.25 5.04
C MET A 224 19.03 33.10 5.72
N VAL A 225 19.39 32.05 4.96
CA VAL A 225 20.23 30.96 5.47
C VAL A 225 21.59 31.47 5.93
N GLN A 226 22.27 32.28 5.12
CA GLN A 226 23.57 32.86 5.50
C GLN A 226 23.43 33.85 6.65
N PHE A 227 22.42 34.72 6.61
CA PHE A 227 22.13 35.66 7.70
C PHE A 227 22.00 34.93 9.04
N ILE A 228 21.26 33.82 9.09
CA ILE A 228 21.08 33.06 10.33
C ILE A 228 22.39 32.41 10.79
N LYS A 229 23.16 31.82 9.86
CA LYS A 229 24.45 31.18 10.19
C LYS A 229 25.46 32.20 10.73
N GLU A 230 25.56 33.37 10.12
CA GLU A 230 26.53 34.39 10.51
C GLU A 230 26.17 35.03 11.87
N ASN A 231 24.89 35.35 12.08
CA ASN A 231 24.45 36.12 13.25
C ASN A 231 24.05 35.25 14.45
N PHE A 232 23.69 33.99 14.23
CA PHE A 232 23.15 33.10 15.27
C PHE A 232 23.85 31.73 15.36
N SER A 233 25.04 31.55 14.74
CA SER A 233 25.86 30.33 14.85
C SER A 233 26.01 29.80 16.29
N ASN A 234 26.26 30.68 17.25
CA ASN A 234 26.41 30.32 18.67
C ASN A 234 25.12 29.75 19.29
N LYS A 235 23.93 30.10 18.75
CA LYS A 235 22.64 29.58 19.19
C LYS A 235 22.23 28.30 18.45
N LEU A 236 22.89 27.97 17.35
CA LEU A 236 22.69 26.72 16.61
C LEU A 236 23.50 25.56 17.20
N ALA A 237 24.63 25.86 17.86
CA ALA A 237 25.53 24.86 18.46
C ALA A 237 25.17 24.44 19.90
N GLY A 238 24.06 24.97 20.45
CA GLY A 238 23.62 24.75 21.84
C GLY A 238 22.51 23.70 22.03
N ILE A 239 22.27 22.84 21.03
CA ILE A 239 21.34 21.70 21.09
C ILE A 239 22.14 20.42 20.91
#